data_AF-A0A7M3ZNZ4-F1
#
_entry.id   AF-A0A7M3ZNZ4-F1
#
_cell.length_a   1.000
_cell.length_b   1.000
_cell.length_c   1.000
_cell.angle_alpha   90.00
_cell.angle_beta   90.00
_cell.angle_gamma   90.00
#
_symmetry.space_group_name_H-M   'P 1'
#
loop_
_entity.id
_entity.type
_entity.pdbx_description
1 polymer ?
#
loop_
_entity_poly.entity_id
_entity_poly.type
_entity_poly.pdbx_seq_one_letter_code
_entity_poly.pdbx_strand_id
1 'polypeptide(L)' 'MSSPWTTSDEAFLIEQLELGHDLEWIVTMLNRTLIESAVKLVQLYQEGSIMVMAVQTYDAQLRRCGE' A
#
# COMPACT_ATOMS: atom_id res chain seq x y z
N MET A 1 -5.33 -3.57 -22.16
CA MET A 1 -5.71 -2.48 -21.24
C MET A 1 -5.95 -3.13 -19.89
N SER A 2 -5.26 -2.66 -18.86
CA SER A 2 -5.43 -3.09 -17.47
C SER A 2 -6.87 -2.85 -17.02
N SER A 3 -7.44 -3.75 -16.20
CA SER A 3 -8.73 -3.46 -15.56
C SER A 3 -8.59 -2.18 -14.71
N PRO A 4 -9.57 -1.26 -14.73
CA PRO A 4 -9.54 -0.07 -13.86
C PRO A 4 -9.37 -0.45 -12.39
N TRP A 5 -8.72 0.40 -11.61
CA TRP A 5 -8.67 0.24 -10.14
C TRP A 5 -10.03 0.55 -9.55
N THR A 6 -10.54 -0.37 -8.73
CA THR A 6 -11.74 -0.12 -7.92
C THR A 6 -11.34 0.37 -6.53
N THR A 7 -12.25 1.06 -5.83
CA THR A 7 -12.04 1.44 -4.43
C THR A 7 -11.74 0.23 -3.53
N SER A 8 -12.33 -0.94 -3.83
CA SER A 8 -12.04 -2.17 -3.11
C SER A 8 -10.62 -2.68 -3.35
N ASP A 9 -10.12 -2.60 -4.59
CA ASP A 9 -8.73 -2.98 -4.91
C ASP A 9 -7.73 -2.08 -4.17
N GLU A 10 -8.04 -0.78 -4.10
CA GLU A 10 -7.22 0.21 -3.41
C GLU A 10 -7.21 -0.02 -1.90
N ALA A 11 -8.39 -0.24 -1.30
CA ALA A 11 -8.50 -0.55 0.12
C ALA A 11 -7.73 -1.82 0.47
N PHE A 12 -7.86 -2.87 -0.35
CA PHE A 12 -7.11 -4.11 -0.16
C PHE A 12 -5.60 -3.89 -0.26
N LEU A 13 -5.13 -3.17 -1.29
CA LEU A 13 -3.70 -2.85 -1.44
C LEU A 13 -3.15 -2.13 -0.21
N ILE A 14 -3.86 -1.10 0.28
CA ILE A 14 -3.43 -0.30 1.43
C ILE A 14 -3.40 -1.16 2.70
N GLU A 15 -4.48 -1.87 3.00
CA GLU A 15 -4.58 -2.72 4.19
C GLU A 15 -3.45 -3.76 4.24
N GLN A 16 -3.18 -4.45 3.13
CA GLN A 16 -2.13 -5.47 3.11
C GLN A 16 -0.73 -4.88 3.26
N LEU A 17 -0.48 -3.66 2.75
CA LEU A 17 0.78 -2.95 2.99
C LEU A 17 0.94 -2.52 4.45
N GLU A 18 -0.14 -2.06 5.09
CA GLU A 18 -0.14 -1.72 6.52
C GLU A 18 0.13 -2.94 7.41
N LEU A 19 -0.35 -4.12 6.99
CA LEU A 19 -0.07 -5.40 7.63
C LEU A 19 1.36 -5.92 7.36
N GLY A 20 2.13 -5.24 6.50
CA GLY A 20 3.53 -5.58 6.20
C GLY A 20 3.71 -6.69 5.17
N HIS A 21 2.68 -7.01 4.38
CA HIS A 21 2.81 -7.94 3.27
C HIS A 21 3.66 -7.36 2.14
N ASP A 22 4.40 -8.22 1.46
CA ASP A 22 5.21 -7.82 0.31
C ASP A 22 4.32 -7.53 -0.92
N LEU A 23 4.79 -6.61 -1.76
CA LEU A 23 4.03 -6.19 -2.92
C LEU A 23 3.81 -7.34 -3.92
N GLU A 24 4.75 -8.27 -4.06
CA GLU A 24 4.64 -9.41 -5.00
C GLU A 24 3.46 -10.33 -4.63
N TRP A 25 3.28 -10.59 -3.34
CA TRP A 25 2.14 -11.34 -2.84
C TRP A 25 0.83 -10.59 -3.06
N ILE A 26 0.78 -9.29 -2.76
CA ILE A 26 -0.45 -8.49 -2.90
C ILE A 26 -0.89 -8.40 -4.37
N VAL A 27 0.03 -8.17 -5.30
CA VAL A 27 -0.32 -8.07 -6.72
C VAL A 27 -0.84 -9.40 -7.29
N THR A 28 -0.33 -10.51 -6.77
CA THR A 28 -0.80 -11.85 -7.13
C THR A 28 -2.26 -12.03 -6.71
N MET A 29 -2.61 -11.59 -5.51
CA MET A 29 -4.00 -11.64 -5.02
C MET A 29 -4.94 -10.72 -5.81
N LEU A 30 -4.47 -9.54 -6.21
CA LEU A 30 -5.23 -8.60 -7.04
C LEU A 30 -5.31 -9.01 -8.52
N ASN A 31 -4.60 -10.07 -8.93
CA ASN A 31 -4.45 -10.48 -10.33
C ASN A 31 -3.98 -9.31 -11.22
N ARG A 32 -3.01 -8.54 -10.72
CA ARG A 32 -2.40 -7.38 -11.39
C ARG A 32 -0.91 -7.59 -11.57
N THR A 33 -0.31 -6.84 -12.48
CA THR A 33 1.15 -6.85 -12.64
C THR A 33 1.83 -5.99 -11.58
N LEU A 34 3.10 -6.31 -11.28
CA LEU A 34 3.93 -5.49 -10.39
C LEU A 34 4.04 -4.04 -10.88
N ILE A 35 4.17 -3.83 -12.18
CA ILE A 35 4.31 -2.48 -12.76
C ILE A 35 3.04 -1.66 -12.53
N GLU A 36 1.86 -2.23 -12.78
CA GLU A 36 0.58 -1.53 -12.57
C GLU A 36 0.38 -1.15 -11.11
N SER A 37 0.71 -2.05 -10.18
CA SER A 37 0.60 -1.78 -8.75
C SER A 37 1.65 -0.81 -8.25
N ALA A 38 2.87 -0.84 -8.78
CA ALA A 38 3.89 0.17 -8.48
C ALA A 38 3.45 1.57 -8.93
N VAL A 39 2.86 1.70 -10.13
CA VAL A 39 2.28 2.96 -10.60
C VAL A 39 1.15 3.40 -9.68
N LYS A 40 0.27 2.48 -9.27
CA LYS A 40 -0.82 2.81 -8.35
C LYS A 40 -0.32 3.28 -6.99
N LEU A 41 0.76 2.70 -6.45
CA LEU A 41 1.37 3.16 -5.21
C LEU A 41 1.88 4.59 -5.32
N VAL A 42 2.52 4.94 -6.44
CA VAL A 42 2.96 6.32 -6.66
C VAL A 42 1.77 7.28 -6.71
N GLN A 43 0.66 6.88 -7.35
CA GLN A 43 -0.57 7.69 -7.39
C GLN A 43 -1.17 7.89 -5.99
N LEU A 44 -1.33 6.81 -5.21
CA LEU A 44 -1.84 6.88 -3.84
C LEU A 44 -0.95 7.75 -2.94
N TYR A 45 0.36 7.71 -3.16
CA TYR A 45 1.31 8.57 -2.45
C TYR A 45 1.14 10.05 -2.83
N GLN A 46 0.97 10.35 -4.12
CA GLN A 46 0.73 11.72 -4.62
C GLN A 46 -0.61 12.29 -4.12
N GLU A 47 -1.62 11.44 -3.95
CA GLU A 47 -2.95 11.79 -3.42
C GLU A 47 -2.95 11.94 -1.88
N GLY A 48 -1.89 11.46 -1.20
CA GLY A 48 -1.79 11.48 0.26
C GLY A 48 -2.55 10.35 0.95
N SER A 49 -3.05 9.37 0.21
CA SER A 49 -3.73 8.18 0.75
C SER A 49 -2.76 7.21 1.43
N ILE A 50 -1.50 7.21 1.01
CA ILE A 50 -0.42 6.49 1.69
C ILE A 50 0.76 7.43 1.94
N MET A 51 1.53 7.16 2.99
CA MET A 51 2.81 7.83 3.22
C MET A 51 3.92 6.83 3.49
N VAL A 52 5.09 7.09 2.92
CA VAL A 52 6.30 6.35 3.24
C VAL A 52 6.92 6.96 4.48
N MET A 53 6.92 6.21 5.58
CA MET A 53 7.56 6.62 6.82
C MET A 53 8.98 6.06 6.88
N ALA A 54 9.93 6.85 7.39
CA ALA A 54 11.20 6.30 7.83
C ALA A 54 10.94 5.30 8.97
N VAL A 55 11.66 4.18 8.97
CA VAL A 55 11.47 3.09 9.96
C VAL A 55 11.48 3.63 11.40
N GLN A 56 12.43 4.52 11.71
CA GLN A 56 12.53 5.16 13.04
C GLN A 56 11.28 5.96 13.42
N THR A 57 10.65 6.62 12.44
CA THR A 57 9.41 7.39 12.65
C THR A 57 8.24 6.45 12.87
N TYR A 58 8.17 5.35 12.11
CA TYR A 58 7.16 4.32 12.29
C TYR A 58 7.25 3.65 13.66
N ASP A 59 8.45 3.24 14.09
CA ASP A 59 8.70 2.65 15.41
C ASP A 59 8.34 3.61 16.55
N ALA A 60 8.63 4.91 16.39
CA ALA A 60 8.22 5.93 17.34
C ALA A 60 6.69 6.11 17.39
N GLN A 61 6.00 5.98 16.25
CA GLN A 61 4.54 6.05 16.19
C GLN A 61 3.88 4.84 16.86
N LEU A 62 4.36 3.62 16.58
CA LEU A 62 3.85 2.41 17.23
C LEU A 62 3.97 2.48 18.75
N ARG A 63 5.11 2.96 19.26
CA ARG A 63 5.30 3.17 20.71
C ARG A 63 4.29 4.17 21.29
N ARG A 64 4.00 5.26 20.59
CA ARG A 64 3.05 6.29 21.03
C ARG A 64 1.57 5.87 20.98
N CYS A 65 1.21 4.96 20.07
CA CYS A 65 -0.17 4.46 19.96
C CYS A 65 -0.45 3.25 20.87
N GLY A 66 0.59 2.58 21.35
CA GLY A 66 0.48 1.46 22.30
C GLY A 66 0.51 1.86 23.78
N GLU A 67 0.80 3.14 24.08
CA GLU A 67 0.60 3.79 25.38
C GLU A 67 -0.78 4.45 25.46
#